data_AF-A0A142D5C3-F1
#
_entry.id   AF-A0A142D5C3-F1
#
_cell.length_a   1.000
_cell.length_b   1.000
_cell.length_c   1.000
_cell.angle_alpha   90.00
_cell.angle_beta   90.00
_cell.angle_gamma   90.00
#
_symmetry.space_group_name_H-M   'P 1'
#
loop_
_entity.id
_entity.type
_entity.pdbx_description
1 polymer ?
#
loop_
_entity_poly.entity_id
_entity_poly.type
_entity_poly.pdbx_seq_one_letter_code
_entity_poly.pdbx_strand_id
1 'polypeptide(L)' 'MSWNAEIVLKSGKVVAVADLVSINRISQSDSSVSKNTDFENFVLPSKGVLSFVGKNNIAWLEASDIEYLLLFRVN' A
#
# COMPACT_ATOMS: atom_id res chain seq x y z
N MET A 1 -6.16 -17.44 -4.97
CA MET A 1 -6.44 -15.99 -5.06
C MET A 1 -5.64 -15.19 -4.06
N SER A 2 -4.62 -14.50 -4.55
CA SER A 2 -3.86 -13.51 -3.78
C SER A 2 -4.14 -12.10 -4.30
N TRP A 3 -3.99 -11.11 -3.44
CA TRP A 3 -4.08 -9.71 -3.82
C TRP A 3 -2.71 -9.20 -4.24
N ASN A 4 -2.66 -8.33 -5.23
CA ASN A 4 -1.48 -7.60 -5.63
C ASN A 4 -1.76 -6.09 -5.59
N ALA A 5 -0.71 -5.31 -5.37
CA ALA A 5 -0.74 -3.85 -5.48
C ALA A 5 0.20 -3.38 -6.60
N GLU A 6 -0.32 -2.56 -7.48
CA GLU A 6 0.48 -1.74 -8.39
C GLU A 6 0.32 -0.27 -7.97
N ILE A 7 1.45 0.34 -7.60
CA ILE A 7 1.49 1.68 -7.02
C ILE A 7 2.25 2.57 -8.00
N VAL A 8 1.54 3.53 -8.59
CA VAL A 8 2.15 4.50 -9.50
C VAL A 8 2.39 5.79 -8.75
N LEU A 9 3.66 6.20 -8.75
CA LEU A 9 4.10 7.42 -8.10
C LEU A 9 3.99 8.60 -9.06
N LYS A 10 3.80 9.80 -8.51
CA LYS A 10 3.78 11.06 -9.28
C LYS A 10 5.06 11.33 -10.08
N SER A 11 6.16 10.64 -9.74
CA SER A 11 7.41 10.67 -10.50
C SER A 11 7.36 9.83 -11.79
N GLY A 12 6.28 9.08 -12.03
CA GLY A 12 6.15 8.10 -13.11
C GLY A 12 6.74 6.72 -12.78
N LYS A 13 7.37 6.55 -11.62
CA LYS A 13 7.88 5.24 -11.18
C LYS A 13 6.73 4.33 -10.74
N VAL A 14 6.81 3.07 -11.13
CA VAL A 14 5.88 2.02 -10.70
C VAL A 14 6.53 1.13 -9.64
N VAL A 15 5.80 0.83 -8.58
CA VAL A 15 6.17 -0.12 -7.53
C VAL A 15 5.12 -1.21 -7.46
N ALA A 16 5.53 -2.46 -7.64
CA ALA A 16 4.64 -3.61 -7.57
C ALA A 16 4.90 -4.42 -6.28
N VAL A 17 3.82 -4.81 -5.61
CA VAL A 17 3.84 -5.71 -4.44
C VAL A 17 2.94 -6.90 -4.72
N ALA A 18 3.56 -8.06 -4.88
CA ALA A 18 2.86 -9.31 -5.14
C ALA A 18 2.53 -10.04 -3.84
N ASP A 19 1.45 -10.82 -3.87
CA ASP A 19 0.95 -11.57 -2.71
C ASP A 19 0.81 -10.69 -1.47
N LEU A 20 0.12 -9.55 -1.64
CA LEU A 20 -0.16 -8.55 -0.62
C LEU A 20 -0.84 -9.19 0.60
N VAL A 21 -0.19 -9.04 1.75
CA VAL A 21 -0.61 -9.54 3.06
C VAL A 21 -1.29 -8.43 3.87
N SER A 22 -0.80 -7.19 3.76
CA SER A 22 -1.42 -6.04 4.42
C SER A 22 -0.93 -4.71 3.86
N ILE A 23 -1.76 -3.68 4.04
CA ILE A 23 -1.34 -2.28 3.92
C ILE A 23 -1.39 -1.68 5.32
N ASN A 24 -0.25 -1.18 5.82
CA ASN A 24 -0.20 -0.55 7.13
C ASN A 24 0.01 0.95 7.00
N ARG A 25 -0.57 1.71 7.92
CA ARG A 25 -0.34 3.14 8.05
C ARG A 25 0.38 3.41 9.37
N ILE A 26 1.46 4.18 9.30
CA ILE A 26 2.13 4.68 10.50
C ILE A 26 1.58 6.06 10.83
N SER A 27 1.08 6.21 12.04
CA SER A 27 0.70 7.50 12.61
C SER A 27 1.95 8.27 12.99
N GLN A 28 2.09 9.49 12.47
CA GLN A 28 3.23 10.36 12.78
C GLN A 28 3.12 11.01 14.17
N SER A 29 1.93 11.02 14.80
CA SER A 29 1.72 11.68 16.09
C SER A 29 2.00 10.79 17.30
N ASP A 30 1.77 9.48 17.19
CA ASP A 30 1.88 8.54 18.32
C ASP A 30 2.65 7.25 17.97
N SER A 31 3.24 7.19 16.77
CA SER A 31 3.95 6.00 16.26
C SER A 31 3.10 4.73 16.19
N SER A 32 1.78 4.83 16.34
CA SER A 32 0.88 3.69 16.20
C SER A 32 0.87 3.18 14.75
N VAL A 33 0.70 1.87 14.61
CA VAL A 33 0.59 1.22 13.30
C VAL A 33 -0.81 0.64 13.17
N SER A 34 -1.57 1.12 12.20
CA SER A 34 -2.84 0.49 11.83
C SER A 34 -2.61 -0.45 10.64
N LYS A 35 -3.09 -1.68 10.78
CA LYS A 35 -2.98 -2.73 9.76
C LYS A 35 -4.32 -2.87 9.04
N ASN A 36 -4.31 -2.81 7.72
CA ASN A 36 -5.48 -3.04 6.88
C ASN A 36 -5.27 -4.32 6.03
N THR A 37 -6.29 -5.17 6.03
CA THR A 37 -6.39 -6.41 5.24
C THR A 37 -7.66 -6.49 4.40
N ASP A 38 -8.55 -5.50 4.53
CA ASP A 38 -9.74 -5.35 3.70
C ASP A 38 -9.38 -4.52 2.46
N PHE A 39 -8.83 -5.21 1.47
CA PHE A 39 -8.35 -4.60 0.22
C PHE A 39 -9.47 -4.19 -0.72
N GLU A 40 -10.67 -4.76 -0.60
CA GLU A 40 -11.82 -4.39 -1.44
C GLU A 40 -12.32 -2.99 -1.09
N ASN A 41 -12.29 -2.65 0.20
CA ASN A 41 -12.76 -1.36 0.70
C ASN A 41 -11.63 -0.40 1.07
N PHE A 42 -10.39 -0.70 0.64
CA PHE A 42 -9.25 0.14 0.97
C PHE A 42 -9.33 1.49 0.25
N VAL A 43 -9.27 2.57 1.03
CA VAL A 43 -9.17 3.94 0.51
C VAL A 43 -7.78 4.48 0.78
N LEU A 44 -7.09 4.92 -0.28
CA LEU A 44 -5.78 5.52 -0.18
C LEU A 44 -5.87 6.84 0.62
N PRO A 45 -5.21 6.97 1.78
CA PRO A 45 -5.19 8.22 2.51
C PRO A 45 -4.39 9.28 1.75
N SER A 46 -4.72 10.56 1.93
CA SER A 46 -4.02 11.66 1.26
C SER A 46 -2.65 12.00 1.86
N LYS A 47 -2.34 11.50 3.07
CA LYS A 47 -1.12 11.82 3.82
C LYS A 47 -0.68 10.67 4.74
N GLY A 48 0.62 10.64 5.02
CA GLY A 48 1.27 9.73 5.95
C GLY A 48 2.02 8.59 5.25
N VAL A 49 2.80 7.85 6.04
CA VAL A 49 3.62 6.75 5.54
C VAL A 49 2.79 5.46 5.49
N LEU A 50 2.83 4.80 4.34
CA LEU A 50 2.23 3.50 4.11
C LEU A 50 3.34 2.44 3.94
N SER A 51 3.11 1.26 4.51
CA SER A 51 3.81 0.04 4.08
C SER A 51 2.86 -0.89 3.35
N PHE A 52 3.26 -1.30 2.16
CA PHE A 52 2.63 -2.36 1.40
C PHE A 52 3.45 -3.63 1.62
N VAL A 53 2.90 -4.59 2.36
CA VAL A 53 3.59 -5.81 2.78
C VAL A 53 3.08 -6.96 1.93
N GLY A 54 3.91 -7.44 1.00
CA GLY A 54 3.72 -8.71 0.30
C GLY A 54 4.38 -9.87 1.04
N LYS A 55 4.18 -11.10 0.57
CA LYS A 55 4.83 -12.29 1.17
C LYS A 55 6.36 -12.23 1.12
N ASN A 56 6.92 -11.67 0.04
CA ASN A 56 8.36 -11.69 -0.23
C ASN A 56 8.97 -10.29 -0.38
N ASN A 57 8.17 -9.23 -0.33
CA ASN A 57 8.65 -7.86 -0.48
C ASN A 57 7.82 -6.87 0.34
N ILE A 58 8.44 -5.75 0.69
CA ILE A 58 7.79 -4.65 1.39
C ILE A 58 8.16 -3.35 0.68
N ALA A 59 7.17 -2.49 0.43
CA ALA A 59 7.37 -1.15 -0.08
C ALA A 59 6.90 -0.12 0.95
N TRP A 60 7.74 0.85 1.26
CA TRP A 60 7.44 1.99 2.13
C TRP A 60 7.32 3.24 1.28
N LEU A 61 6.19 3.93 1.37
CA LEU A 61 5.89 5.08 0.52
C LEU A 61 5.14 6.15 1.32
N GLU A 62 5.45 7.41 1.04
CA GLU A 62 4.60 8.51 1.47
C GLU A 62 3.33 8.52 0.61
N ALA A 63 2.16 8.60 1.25
CA ALA A 63 0.90 8.58 0.53
C ALA A 63 0.74 9.80 -0.40
N SER A 64 1.42 10.91 -0.10
CA SER A 64 1.47 12.10 -0.94
C SER A 64 2.22 11.89 -2.25
N ASP A 65 3.09 10.88 -2.34
CA ASP A 65 3.89 10.60 -3.54
C ASP A 65 3.17 9.66 -4.50
N ILE A 66 2.12 8.98 -4.02
CA ILE A 66 1.29 8.07 -4.81
C ILE A 66 0.35 8.92 -5.68
N GLU A 67 0.35 8.66 -6.98
CA GLU A 67 -0.59 9.23 -7.93
C GLU A 67 -1.88 8.40 -7.95
N TYR A 68 -1.74 7.08 -8.09
CA TYR A 68 -2.83 6.14 -7.93
C TYR A 68 -2.34 4.76 -7.46
N LEU A 69 -3.27 4.00 -6.88
CA LEU A 69 -3.06 2.64 -6.38
C LEU A 69 -4.10 1.73 -7.04
N LEU A 70 -3.63 0.64 -7.64
CA LEU A 70 -4.48 -0.44 -8.14
C LEU A 70 -4.31 -1.66 -7.24
N LEU A 71 -5.42 -2.13 -6.66
CA LEU A 71 -5.49 -3.38 -5.92
C LEU A 71 -6.31 -4.37 -6.74
N PHE A 72 -5.76 -5.55 -7.01
CA PHE A 72 -6.45 -6.56 -7.81
C PHE A 72 -6.11 -7.98 -7.36
N ARG A 73 -7.01 -8.91 -7.69
CA ARG A 73 -6.83 -10.35 -7.41
C ARG A 73 -6.18 -11.05 -8.59
N VAL A 74 -5.29 -11.99 -8.28
CA VAL A 74 -4.75 -12.96 -9.23
C VAL A 74 -5.18 -14.35 -8.78
N ASN A 75 -5.61 -15.20 -9.73
CA ASN A 75 -6.16 -16.53 -9.43
C ASN A 75 -5.13 -17.47 -8.82
#